data_AF-A0A7V3EGA6-F1
#
_entry.id   AF-A0A7V3EGA6-F1
#
_cell.length_a   1.000
_cell.length_b   1.000
_cell.length_c   1.000
_cell.angle_alpha   90.00
_cell.angle_beta   90.00
_cell.angle_gamma   90.00
#
_symmetry.space_group_name_H-M   'P 1'
#
loop_
_entity.id
_entity.type
_entity.pdbx_description
1 polymer ?
#
loop_
_entity_poly.entity_id
_entity_poly.type
_entity_poly.pdbx_seq_one_letter_code
_entity_poly.pdbx_strand_id
1 'polypeptide(L)'
;MEELKNESIHLIVTSPPYPMIAMWDAQFSQQDPAIGKALEEERGNEAFERMHLLLDQVWKECYRVLCPGGFLCINIGDATRTIGGEFQLYSNHSRITEACRAMGFTVLPLILWRKTTNAPNKFMGAGMFPAGAYVTLEHEYILIFRKGGKRQFRTPGEKTRRWESAFFWEERNRWFVDLWDLSGVRQGLGLEDGELKAAVTTRGERFVEEVSQSVSSQSPRSRSAAFPLELAYRLILMYSLREDWVLDPFLGTGTTLAAAAITGRNGVGYEVERGLMEEARRNILSCKPMGVQMLEDRLHAHRQFMSQRKEKLKNSGRPGSKGVNAHSYWNDNLQVPVVTRQETHLRWEVVQTIEPLPEGRGSSELISFQVTLRPFTPEDCGLPF
;
A
#
# COMPACT_ATOMS: atom_id res chain seq x y z
N MET A 1 15.64 -13.92 -8.13
CA MET A 1 15.07 -14.33 -6.83
C MET A 1 15.34 -15.80 -6.56
N GLU A 2 16.48 -16.32 -6.99
CA GLU A 2 16.81 -17.75 -6.89
C GLU A 2 17.06 -18.18 -5.42
N GLU A 3 17.37 -17.20 -4.57
CA GLU A 3 17.57 -17.37 -3.13
C GLU A 3 16.27 -17.74 -2.41
N LEU A 4 15.12 -17.41 -3.00
CA LEU A 4 13.80 -17.70 -2.44
C LEU A 4 13.30 -19.07 -2.88
N LYS A 5 12.89 -19.86 -1.90
CA LYS A 5 12.25 -21.16 -2.11
C LYS A 5 10.91 -20.97 -2.84
N ASN A 6 10.49 -22.00 -3.56
CA ASN A 6 9.13 -22.04 -4.10
C ASN A 6 8.13 -21.99 -2.95
N GLU A 7 7.02 -21.29 -3.16
CA GLU A 7 5.90 -21.26 -2.21
C GLU A 7 6.31 -20.89 -0.76
N SER A 8 7.18 -19.89 -0.60
CA SER A 8 7.63 -19.38 0.70
C SER A 8 7.10 -18.00 1.06
N ILE A 9 6.49 -17.28 0.12
CA ILE A 9 5.95 -15.93 0.29
C ILE A 9 4.44 -15.98 0.37
N HIS A 10 3.84 -15.20 1.28
CA HIS A 10 2.40 -15.22 1.51
C HIS A 10 1.68 -14.06 0.81
N LEU A 11 2.35 -12.92 0.70
CA LEU A 11 1.84 -11.72 0.08
C LEU A 11 2.98 -11.01 -0.67
N ILE A 12 2.68 -10.50 -1.86
CA ILE A 12 3.57 -9.60 -2.61
C ILE A 12 2.83 -8.27 -2.75
N VAL A 13 3.46 -7.16 -2.35
CA VAL A 13 2.95 -5.81 -2.58
C VAL A 13 4.08 -5.03 -3.23
N THR A 14 3.82 -4.39 -4.37
CA THR A 14 4.88 -3.77 -5.14
C THR A 14 4.38 -2.69 -6.08
N SER A 15 5.32 -1.89 -6.62
CA SER A 15 5.10 -0.92 -7.68
C SER A 15 6.28 -0.96 -8.64
N PRO A 16 6.14 -1.57 -9.84
CA PRO A 16 7.24 -1.69 -10.80
C PRO A 16 7.64 -0.32 -11.38
N PRO A 17 8.75 -0.22 -12.14
CA PRO A 17 8.92 0.87 -13.08
C PRO A 17 7.80 0.83 -14.13
N TYR A 18 7.17 1.96 -14.42
CA TYR A 18 5.96 2.02 -15.25
C TYR A 18 6.33 2.12 -16.72
N PRO A 19 5.97 1.14 -17.56
CA PRO A 19 6.22 1.24 -18.99
C PRO A 19 5.65 2.53 -19.57
N MET A 20 6.40 3.12 -20.49
CA MET A 20 6.09 4.36 -21.22
C MET A 20 6.08 5.65 -20.38
N ILE A 21 6.38 5.61 -19.08
CA ILE A 21 6.72 6.83 -18.34
C ILE A 21 8.20 7.16 -18.59
N ALA A 22 8.45 8.33 -19.18
CA ALA A 22 9.77 8.72 -19.70
C ALA A 22 10.94 8.59 -18.72
N MET A 23 10.69 8.75 -17.40
CA MET A 23 11.74 8.62 -16.40
C MET A 23 12.36 7.21 -16.33
N TRP A 24 11.64 6.18 -16.79
CA TRP A 24 12.09 4.78 -16.77
C TRP A 24 12.72 4.33 -18.09
N ASP A 25 12.69 5.16 -19.14
CA ASP A 25 13.17 4.79 -20.47
C ASP A 25 14.63 4.34 -20.45
N ALA A 26 15.50 5.05 -19.72
CA ALA A 26 16.91 4.72 -19.61
C ALA A 26 17.13 3.36 -18.94
N GLN A 27 16.41 3.08 -17.86
CA GLN A 27 16.51 1.82 -17.12
C GLN A 27 15.98 0.64 -17.92
N PHE A 28 14.87 0.80 -18.65
CA PHE A 28 14.37 -0.23 -19.56
C PHE A 28 15.32 -0.46 -20.73
N SER A 29 15.85 0.60 -21.34
CA SER A 29 16.78 0.51 -22.48
C SER A 29 18.13 -0.08 -22.07
N GLN A 30 18.56 0.09 -20.83
CA GLN A 30 19.75 -0.58 -20.30
C GLN A 30 19.57 -2.10 -20.22
N GLN A 31 18.36 -2.56 -19.90
CA GLN A 31 18.04 -3.99 -19.79
C GLN A 31 17.73 -4.64 -21.15
N ASP A 32 17.04 -3.94 -22.04
CA ASP A 32 16.86 -4.33 -23.44
C ASP A 32 17.13 -3.12 -24.36
N PRO A 33 18.33 -3.02 -24.98
CA PRO A 33 18.67 -1.93 -25.90
C PRO A 33 17.72 -1.76 -27.09
N ALA A 34 16.96 -2.80 -27.46
CA ALA A 34 15.96 -2.69 -28.52
C ALA A 34 14.78 -1.79 -28.12
N ILE A 35 14.51 -1.60 -26.82
CA ILE A 35 13.53 -0.64 -26.31
C ILE A 35 13.94 0.78 -26.67
N GLY A 36 15.19 1.15 -26.39
CA GLY A 36 15.73 2.48 -26.72
C GLY A 36 15.65 2.75 -28.21
N LYS A 37 16.08 1.79 -29.03
CA LYS A 37 15.97 1.86 -30.50
C LYS A 37 14.50 2.01 -30.96
N ALA A 38 13.56 1.30 -30.35
CA ALA A 38 12.14 1.42 -30.68
C ALA A 38 11.58 2.80 -30.34
N LEU A 39 11.99 3.40 -29.22
CA LEU A 39 11.60 4.76 -28.86
C LEU A 39 12.20 5.80 -29.82
N GLU A 40 13.47 5.66 -30.20
CA GLU A 40 14.16 6.54 -31.16
C GLU A 40 13.54 6.48 -32.57
N GLU A 41 13.12 5.30 -33.01
CA GLU A 41 12.45 5.07 -34.29
C GLU A 41 10.92 5.28 -34.21
N GLU A 42 10.42 5.88 -33.12
CA GLU A 42 9.00 6.21 -32.91
C GLU A 42 8.05 4.99 -32.93
N ARG A 43 8.57 3.78 -32.70
CA ARG A 43 7.81 2.51 -32.62
C ARG A 43 7.26 2.26 -31.20
N GLY A 44 6.43 3.18 -30.71
CA GLY A 44 5.93 3.20 -29.32
C GLY A 44 5.28 1.91 -28.82
N ASN A 45 4.46 1.25 -29.64
CA ASN A 45 3.80 -0.01 -29.27
C ASN A 45 4.80 -1.18 -29.08
N GLU A 46 5.87 -1.20 -29.86
CA GLU A 46 6.91 -2.23 -29.69
C GLU A 46 7.72 -1.98 -28.41
N ALA A 47 8.07 -0.72 -28.13
CA ALA A 47 8.72 -0.36 -26.87
C ALA A 47 7.87 -0.75 -25.66
N PHE A 48 6.57 -0.43 -25.70
CA PHE A 48 5.60 -0.79 -24.65
C PHE A 48 5.57 -2.30 -24.38
N GLU A 49 5.44 -3.12 -25.42
CA GLU A 49 5.40 -4.58 -25.25
C GLU A 49 6.73 -5.13 -24.72
N ARG A 50 7.86 -4.66 -25.22
CA ARG A 50 9.19 -5.08 -24.75
C ARG A 50 9.43 -4.74 -23.28
N MET A 51 9.03 -3.55 -22.83
CA MET A 51 9.08 -3.17 -21.41
C MET A 51 8.25 -4.15 -20.55
N HIS A 52 7.06 -4.54 -21.02
CA HIS A 52 6.24 -5.53 -20.32
C HIS A 52 6.84 -6.94 -20.32
N LEU A 53 7.52 -7.36 -21.40
CA LEU A 53 8.22 -8.65 -21.44
C LEU A 53 9.33 -8.77 -20.39
N LEU A 54 9.98 -7.66 -20.02
CA LEU A 54 10.91 -7.63 -18.88
C LEU A 54 10.17 -7.83 -17.55
N LEU A 55 9.06 -7.11 -17.34
CA LEU A 55 8.23 -7.27 -16.13
C LEU A 55 7.62 -8.68 -16.01
N ASP A 56 7.24 -9.31 -17.12
CA ASP A 56 6.68 -10.65 -17.17
C ASP A 56 7.63 -11.71 -16.59
N GLN A 57 8.96 -11.47 -16.62
CA GLN A 57 9.94 -12.34 -15.96
C GLN A 57 9.82 -12.26 -14.43
N VAL A 58 9.60 -11.06 -13.90
CA VAL A 58 9.37 -10.85 -12.47
C VAL A 58 8.04 -11.46 -12.03
N TRP A 59 6.97 -11.30 -12.82
CA TRP A 59 5.67 -11.90 -12.51
C TRP A 59 5.71 -13.44 -12.47
N LYS A 60 6.51 -14.08 -13.31
CA LYS A 60 6.77 -15.53 -13.26
C LYS A 60 7.43 -15.93 -11.94
N GLU A 61 8.45 -15.18 -11.51
CA GLU A 61 9.12 -15.43 -10.23
C GLU A 61 8.17 -15.19 -9.03
N CYS A 62 7.36 -14.12 -9.09
CA CYS A 62 6.30 -13.88 -8.11
C CYS A 62 5.34 -15.07 -8.01
N TYR A 63 4.91 -15.65 -9.13
CA TYR A 63 4.05 -16.84 -9.13
C TYR A 63 4.76 -18.05 -8.49
N ARG A 64 6.05 -18.26 -8.78
CA ARG A 64 6.84 -19.37 -8.24
C ARG A 64 6.97 -19.30 -6.72
N VAL A 65 7.34 -18.14 -6.17
CA VAL A 65 7.61 -17.98 -4.74
C VAL A 65 6.36 -17.82 -3.89
N LEU A 66 5.23 -17.41 -4.47
CA LEU A 66 3.98 -17.22 -3.74
C LEU A 66 3.35 -18.57 -3.34
N CYS A 67 2.89 -18.68 -2.09
CA CYS A 67 2.16 -19.83 -1.58
C CYS A 67 0.79 -19.98 -2.29
N PRO A 68 0.24 -21.20 -2.41
CA PRO A 68 -1.15 -21.40 -2.77
C PRO A 68 -2.09 -20.63 -1.83
N GLY A 69 -3.00 -19.84 -2.41
CA GLY A 69 -3.90 -18.94 -1.69
C GLY A 69 -3.27 -17.62 -1.22
N GLY A 70 -1.99 -17.38 -1.51
CA GLY A 70 -1.33 -16.08 -1.35
C GLY A 70 -1.76 -15.06 -2.41
N PHE A 71 -1.44 -13.80 -2.15
CA PHE A 71 -1.87 -12.67 -2.98
C PHE A 71 -0.69 -11.92 -3.60
N LEU A 72 -0.90 -11.39 -4.80
CA LEU A 72 -0.01 -10.44 -5.48
C LEU A 72 -0.80 -9.15 -5.71
N CYS A 73 -0.31 -8.05 -5.13
CA CYS A 73 -0.85 -6.72 -5.27
C CYS A 73 0.16 -5.83 -6.01
N ILE A 74 -0.24 -5.25 -7.13
CA ILE A 74 0.62 -4.41 -7.96
C ILE A 74 0.00 -3.03 -8.09
N ASN A 75 0.67 -2.00 -7.57
CA ASN A 75 0.32 -0.62 -7.84
C ASN A 75 0.93 -0.17 -9.18
N ILE A 76 0.10 0.25 -10.12
CA ILE A 76 0.52 0.62 -11.48
C ILE A 76 -0.38 1.71 -12.05
N GLY A 77 0.23 2.71 -12.68
CA GLY A 77 -0.48 3.73 -13.45
C GLY A 77 -0.47 3.42 -14.94
N ASP A 78 -1.55 3.76 -15.64
CA ASP A 78 -1.46 3.87 -17.09
C ASP A 78 -0.62 5.09 -17.48
N ALA A 79 -0.02 5.05 -18.67
CA ALA A 79 0.81 6.12 -19.18
C ALA A 79 0.15 6.74 -20.41
N THR A 80 0.14 8.06 -20.49
CA THR A 80 -0.18 8.77 -21.74
C THR A 80 1.09 9.35 -22.31
N ARG A 81 1.36 9.13 -23.60
CA ARG A 81 2.59 9.62 -24.23
C ARG A 81 2.35 9.88 -25.71
N THR A 82 3.01 10.92 -26.22
CA THR A 82 3.07 11.21 -27.66
C THR A 82 4.34 10.62 -28.25
N ILE A 83 4.20 9.79 -29.29
CA ILE A 83 5.32 9.21 -30.05
C ILE A 83 4.95 9.29 -31.53
N GLY A 84 5.87 9.73 -32.39
CA GLY A 84 5.59 9.90 -33.83
C GLY A 84 4.45 10.87 -34.15
N GLY A 85 4.26 11.88 -33.30
CA GLY A 85 3.15 12.83 -33.41
C GLY A 85 1.79 12.33 -32.94
N GLU A 86 1.67 11.05 -32.56
CA GLU A 86 0.41 10.46 -32.08
C GLU A 86 0.37 10.39 -30.55
N PHE A 87 -0.61 11.08 -29.94
CA PHE A 87 -0.91 10.98 -28.52
C PHE A 87 -1.83 9.79 -28.25
N GLN A 88 -1.43 8.90 -27.34
CA GLN A 88 -2.27 7.79 -26.92
C GLN A 88 -2.04 7.38 -25.46
N LEU A 89 -2.94 6.53 -24.97
CA LEU A 89 -2.83 5.86 -23.68
C LEU A 89 -2.23 4.46 -23.87
N TYR A 90 -1.22 4.16 -23.09
CA TYR A 90 -0.60 2.84 -22.94
C TYR A 90 -1.13 2.21 -21.65
N SER A 91 -1.91 1.15 -21.80
CA SER A 91 -2.67 0.53 -20.70
C SER A 91 -1.86 -0.52 -19.95
N ASN A 92 -1.01 -0.05 -19.04
CA ASN A 92 -0.16 -0.90 -18.20
C ASN A 92 -1.00 -1.89 -17.38
N HIS A 93 -2.10 -1.43 -16.78
CA HIS A 93 -2.90 -2.26 -15.88
C HIS A 93 -3.53 -3.46 -16.62
N SER A 94 -4.02 -3.23 -17.84
CA SER A 94 -4.65 -4.27 -18.67
C SER A 94 -3.61 -5.28 -19.15
N ARG A 95 -2.45 -4.82 -19.63
CA ARG A 95 -1.39 -5.71 -20.13
C ARG A 95 -0.80 -6.61 -19.04
N ILE A 96 -0.61 -6.09 -17.82
CA ILE A 96 -0.17 -6.89 -16.66
C ILE A 96 -1.25 -7.89 -16.26
N THR A 97 -2.52 -7.48 -16.24
CA THR A 97 -3.64 -8.36 -15.88
C THR A 97 -3.72 -9.59 -16.77
N GLU A 98 -3.58 -9.42 -18.10
CA GLU A 98 -3.59 -10.54 -19.04
C GLU A 98 -2.38 -11.45 -18.89
N ALA A 99 -1.17 -10.90 -18.67
CA ALA A 99 0.02 -11.71 -18.38
C ALA A 99 -0.14 -12.55 -17.10
N CYS A 100 -0.55 -11.93 -16.00
CA CYS A 100 -0.75 -12.64 -14.74
C CYS A 100 -1.84 -13.73 -14.88
N ARG A 101 -2.94 -13.44 -15.60
CA ARG A 101 -3.99 -14.43 -15.90
C ARG A 101 -3.43 -15.61 -16.68
N ALA A 102 -2.62 -15.36 -17.73
CA ALA A 102 -1.99 -16.40 -18.53
C ALA A 102 -0.99 -17.26 -17.72
N MET A 103 -0.35 -16.68 -16.69
CA MET A 103 0.53 -17.41 -15.75
C MET A 103 -0.23 -18.26 -14.72
N GLY A 104 -1.56 -18.17 -14.68
CA GLY A 104 -2.41 -18.98 -13.79
C GLY A 104 -2.83 -18.28 -12.50
N PHE A 105 -2.62 -16.96 -12.38
CA PHE A 105 -3.25 -16.19 -11.31
C PHE A 105 -4.76 -16.09 -11.51
N THR A 106 -5.51 -16.12 -10.41
CA THR A 106 -6.91 -15.68 -10.40
C THR A 106 -6.95 -14.17 -10.26
N VAL A 107 -7.53 -13.48 -11.24
CA VAL A 107 -7.77 -12.04 -11.19
C VAL A 107 -8.94 -11.75 -10.24
N LEU A 108 -8.75 -10.80 -9.31
CA LEU A 108 -9.77 -10.36 -8.36
C LEU A 108 -10.16 -8.90 -8.63
N PRO A 109 -11.25 -8.38 -8.01
CA PRO A 109 -11.56 -6.96 -8.08
C PRO A 109 -10.34 -6.11 -7.69
N LEU A 110 -9.97 -5.18 -8.57
CA LEU A 110 -8.90 -4.22 -8.34
C LEU A 110 -9.39 -3.04 -7.50
N ILE A 111 -8.46 -2.21 -7.04
CA ILE A 111 -8.77 -0.92 -6.41
C ILE A 111 -8.26 0.20 -7.31
N LEU A 112 -9.07 1.23 -7.49
CA LEU A 112 -8.66 2.51 -8.06
C LEU A 112 -8.24 3.43 -6.92
N TRP A 113 -6.95 3.72 -6.85
CA TRP A 113 -6.42 4.69 -5.90
C TRP A 113 -6.37 6.06 -6.58
N ARG A 114 -7.22 6.98 -6.11
CA ARG A 114 -7.19 8.36 -6.56
C ARG A 114 -5.97 9.06 -5.99
N LYS A 115 -5.11 9.58 -6.87
CA LYS A 115 -4.01 10.45 -6.46
C LYS A 115 -4.58 11.83 -6.18
N THR A 116 -4.26 12.40 -5.03
CA THR A 116 -4.46 13.83 -4.80
C THR A 116 -3.46 14.60 -5.67
N THR A 117 -3.81 14.87 -6.93
CA THR A 117 -3.01 15.73 -7.79
C THR A 117 -3.20 17.17 -7.37
N ASN A 118 -2.11 17.83 -6.95
CA ASN A 118 -2.10 19.27 -6.65
C ASN A 118 -2.20 20.15 -7.93
N ALA A 119 -2.40 19.54 -9.10
CA ALA A 119 -2.56 20.26 -10.35
C ALA A 119 -3.98 20.87 -10.40
N PRO A 120 -4.12 22.20 -10.49
CA PRO A 120 -5.43 22.86 -10.56
C PRO A 120 -6.15 22.58 -11.89
N ASN A 121 -5.42 22.18 -12.94
CA ASN A 121 -5.95 22.00 -14.28
C ASN A 121 -6.29 20.52 -14.55
N LYS A 122 -7.56 20.25 -14.89
CA LYS A 122 -8.11 18.91 -15.14
C LYS A 122 -8.37 18.64 -16.63
N PHE A 123 -7.43 19.01 -17.50
CA PHE A 123 -7.52 18.73 -18.93
C PHE A 123 -6.13 18.62 -19.55
N MET A 124 -5.99 17.74 -20.55
CA MET A 124 -4.85 17.70 -21.46
C MET A 124 -5.31 18.14 -22.86
N GLY A 125 -4.59 19.02 -23.55
CA GLY A 125 -4.95 19.46 -24.91
C GLY A 125 -5.55 20.86 -25.00
N ALA A 126 -6.50 21.07 -25.92
CA ALA A 126 -6.96 22.37 -26.45
C ALA A 126 -7.81 23.23 -25.49
N GLY A 127 -7.36 23.42 -24.25
CA GLY A 127 -7.96 24.37 -23.31
C GLY A 127 -9.45 24.10 -23.06
N MET A 128 -10.25 25.16 -23.15
CA MET A 128 -11.71 25.13 -22.94
C MET A 128 -12.50 24.76 -24.21
N PHE A 129 -11.83 24.44 -25.31
CA PHE A 129 -12.50 24.14 -26.58
C PHE A 129 -12.86 22.65 -26.69
N PRO A 130 -14.13 22.32 -27.03
CA PRO A 130 -14.56 20.93 -27.15
C PRO A 130 -13.85 20.20 -28.30
N ALA A 131 -13.84 18.87 -28.22
CA ALA A 131 -13.21 17.95 -29.18
C ALA A 131 -11.66 17.99 -29.29
N GLY A 132 -10.97 18.80 -28.46
CA GLY A 132 -9.50 18.80 -28.37
C GLY A 132 -8.94 18.59 -26.95
N ALA A 133 -9.80 18.37 -25.96
CA ALA A 133 -9.41 18.09 -24.58
C ALA A 133 -9.57 16.59 -24.26
N TYR A 134 -8.57 16.02 -23.60
CA TYR A 134 -8.54 14.65 -23.11
C TYR A 134 -8.72 14.60 -21.60
N VAL A 135 -9.28 13.49 -21.12
CA VAL A 135 -9.42 13.21 -19.69
C VAL A 135 -8.04 13.04 -19.04
N THR A 136 -7.84 13.65 -17.88
CA THR A 136 -6.61 13.48 -17.09
C THR A 136 -6.66 12.17 -16.32
N LEU A 137 -5.54 11.45 -16.27
CA LEU A 137 -5.38 10.31 -15.38
C LEU A 137 -5.21 10.79 -13.93
N GLU A 138 -6.24 10.60 -13.10
CA GLU A 138 -6.24 10.99 -11.68
C GLU A 138 -6.10 9.79 -10.73
N HIS A 139 -5.90 8.58 -11.26
CA HIS A 139 -5.81 7.37 -10.45
C HIS A 139 -4.69 6.44 -10.89
N GLU A 140 -4.31 5.57 -9.96
CA GLU A 140 -3.54 4.37 -10.18
C GLU A 140 -4.41 3.14 -9.93
N TYR A 141 -4.00 2.01 -10.50
CA TYR A 141 -4.63 0.71 -10.30
C TYR A 141 -3.81 -0.07 -9.30
N ILE A 142 -4.46 -0.59 -8.26
CA ILE A 142 -3.93 -1.65 -7.43
C ILE A 142 -4.55 -2.95 -7.95
N LEU A 143 -3.82 -3.63 -8.81
CA LEU A 143 -4.20 -4.94 -9.32
C LEU A 143 -4.08 -5.98 -8.21
N ILE A 144 -5.08 -6.87 -8.08
CA ILE A 144 -5.10 -7.89 -7.04
C ILE A 144 -5.28 -9.25 -7.67
N PHE A 145 -4.32 -10.12 -7.40
CA PHE A 145 -4.27 -11.48 -7.91
C PHE A 145 -4.15 -12.48 -6.76
N ARG A 146 -4.67 -13.69 -6.95
CA ARG A 146 -4.48 -14.81 -6.02
C ARG A 146 -3.91 -16.03 -6.74
N LYS A 147 -2.93 -16.71 -6.16
CA LYS A 147 -2.43 -17.99 -6.68
C LYS A 147 -3.38 -19.13 -6.27
N GLY A 148 -4.06 -19.73 -7.24
CA GLY A 148 -4.95 -20.87 -7.00
C GLY A 148 -6.18 -20.55 -6.14
N GLY A 149 -6.59 -21.49 -5.29
CA GLY A 149 -7.79 -21.42 -4.46
C GLY A 149 -7.68 -20.52 -3.22
N LYS A 150 -8.70 -20.52 -2.37
CA LYS A 150 -8.66 -19.81 -1.07
C LYS A 150 -7.62 -20.47 -0.14
N ARG A 151 -6.83 -19.65 0.56
CA ARG A 151 -5.95 -20.15 1.64
C ARG A 151 -6.78 -20.87 2.69
N GLN A 152 -6.28 -22.02 3.15
CA GLN A 152 -6.94 -22.84 4.16
C GLN A 152 -6.23 -22.66 5.51
N PHE A 153 -7.00 -22.63 6.59
CA PHE A 153 -6.50 -22.48 7.97
C PHE A 153 -6.98 -23.70 8.77
N ARG A 154 -6.17 -24.77 8.78
CA ARG A 154 -6.56 -26.08 9.28
C ARG A 154 -6.14 -26.25 10.74
N THR A 155 -4.96 -25.79 11.10
CA THR A 155 -4.40 -25.98 12.45
C THR A 155 -4.98 -24.97 13.45
N PRO A 156 -4.97 -25.30 14.76
CA PRO A 156 -5.33 -24.33 15.80
C PRO A 156 -4.49 -23.05 15.75
N GLY A 157 -3.17 -23.16 15.56
CA GLY A 157 -2.28 -22.00 15.47
C GLY A 157 -2.58 -21.08 14.28
N GLU A 158 -2.88 -21.65 13.10
CA GLU A 158 -3.32 -20.86 11.94
C GLU A 158 -4.63 -20.12 12.18
N LYS A 159 -5.57 -20.77 12.90
CA LYS A 159 -6.83 -20.12 13.28
C LYS A 159 -6.54 -18.98 14.25
N THR A 160 -5.73 -19.19 15.28
CA THR A 160 -5.34 -18.15 16.25
C THR A 160 -4.68 -16.95 15.56
N ARG A 161 -3.68 -17.15 14.69
CA ARG A 161 -3.05 -16.06 13.94
C ARG A 161 -4.04 -15.28 13.08
N ARG A 162 -5.05 -15.96 12.52
CA ARG A 162 -6.14 -15.31 11.78
C ARG A 162 -7.00 -14.41 12.68
N TRP A 163 -7.29 -14.84 13.90
CA TRP A 163 -7.99 -14.01 14.89
C TRP A 163 -7.15 -12.82 15.34
N GLU A 164 -5.85 -13.00 15.55
CA GLU A 164 -4.91 -11.95 15.96
C GLU A 164 -4.62 -10.92 14.85
N SER A 165 -4.96 -11.27 13.61
CA SER A 165 -4.82 -10.41 12.43
C SER A 165 -6.12 -9.70 12.03
N ALA A 166 -7.15 -9.74 12.88
CA ALA A 166 -8.46 -9.15 12.56
C ALA A 166 -8.45 -7.61 12.61
N PHE A 167 -9.53 -7.02 12.09
CA PHE A 167 -9.79 -5.58 12.02
C PHE A 167 -11.06 -5.24 12.76
N PHE A 168 -11.23 -3.97 13.10
CA PHE A 168 -12.55 -3.49 13.47
C PHE A 168 -13.51 -3.54 12.28
N TRP A 169 -14.80 -3.65 12.57
CA TRP A 169 -15.85 -3.79 11.57
C TRP A 169 -15.85 -2.63 10.55
N GLU A 170 -15.71 -1.39 11.01
CA GLU A 170 -15.72 -0.20 10.16
C GLU A 170 -14.44 -0.07 9.33
N GLU A 171 -13.30 -0.53 9.83
CA GLU A 171 -12.05 -0.59 9.08
C GLU A 171 -12.21 -1.52 7.88
N ARG A 172 -12.73 -2.73 8.13
CA ARG A 172 -13.03 -3.68 7.07
C ARG A 172 -13.95 -3.07 6.01
N ASN A 173 -15.02 -2.39 6.39
CA ASN A 173 -15.92 -1.78 5.41
C ASN A 173 -15.29 -0.58 4.68
N ARG A 174 -14.33 0.11 5.29
CA ARG A 174 -13.60 1.22 4.65
C ARG A 174 -12.53 0.74 3.68
N TRP A 175 -11.91 -0.41 3.95
CA TRP A 175 -10.79 -0.90 3.14
C TRP A 175 -11.22 -1.84 2.02
N PHE A 176 -12.26 -2.64 2.22
CA PHE A 176 -12.78 -3.58 1.21
C PHE A 176 -13.78 -2.89 0.26
N VAL A 177 -13.35 -1.77 -0.31
CA VAL A 177 -14.01 -1.01 -1.39
C VAL A 177 -13.02 -0.81 -2.53
N ASP A 178 -13.53 -0.68 -3.75
CA ASP A 178 -12.75 -0.54 -4.97
C ASP A 178 -12.29 0.90 -5.27
N LEU A 179 -12.75 1.89 -4.51
CA LEU A 179 -12.34 3.30 -4.65
C LEU A 179 -11.62 3.78 -3.40
N TRP A 180 -10.33 4.06 -3.52
CA TRP A 180 -9.51 4.58 -2.41
C TRP A 180 -9.13 6.04 -2.66
N ASP A 181 -9.38 6.88 -1.67
CA ASP A 181 -8.90 8.26 -1.63
C ASP A 181 -7.95 8.38 -0.42
N LEU A 182 -6.66 8.25 -0.70
CA LEU A 182 -5.59 8.37 0.29
C LEU A 182 -4.82 9.65 -0.01
N SER A 183 -4.88 10.63 0.88
CA SER A 183 -4.03 11.80 0.79
C SER A 183 -2.61 11.40 1.20
N GLY A 184 -1.61 11.78 0.40
CA GLY A 184 -0.23 11.63 0.81
C GLY A 184 0.02 12.50 2.05
N VAL A 185 0.14 11.89 3.23
CA VAL A 185 0.57 12.59 4.45
C VAL A 185 1.93 13.22 4.15
N ARG A 186 2.06 14.55 4.32
CA ARG A 186 3.37 15.22 4.23
C ARG A 186 4.24 14.64 5.35
N GLN A 187 5.21 13.81 5.01
CA GLN A 187 6.26 13.40 5.94
C GLN A 187 7.11 14.62 6.27
N GLY A 188 6.80 15.28 7.38
CA GLY A 188 7.69 16.24 8.03
C GLY A 188 8.66 15.49 8.91
N LEU A 189 9.77 15.00 8.34
CA LEU A 189 10.95 14.66 9.15
C LEU A 189 11.75 15.95 9.34
N GLY A 190 11.39 16.70 10.37
CA GLY A 190 12.13 17.85 10.86
C GLY A 190 11.94 17.90 12.37
N LEU A 191 12.96 17.48 13.11
CA LEU A 191 13.09 17.72 14.54
C LEU A 191 13.22 19.23 14.74
N GLU A 192 12.24 19.91 15.34
CA GLU A 192 12.45 21.06 16.22
C GLU A 192 11.34 21.09 17.28
N ASP A 193 11.76 21.37 18.51
CA ASP A 193 10.96 21.39 19.73
C ASP A 193 9.77 22.37 19.66
N GLY A 194 8.60 21.94 20.13
CA GLY A 194 7.52 22.85 20.54
C GLY A 194 6.11 22.51 20.05
N GLU A 195 5.29 22.02 20.99
CA GLU A 195 3.81 22.04 20.99
C GLU A 195 3.04 21.41 19.82
N LEU A 196 2.56 20.20 20.05
CA LEU A 196 1.60 19.47 19.21
C LEU A 196 0.21 20.15 19.27
N LYS A 197 -0.23 20.80 18.18
CA LYS A 197 -1.65 21.15 17.99
C LYS A 197 -2.31 20.14 17.04
N ALA A 198 -3.18 19.30 17.61
CA ALA A 198 -4.00 18.34 16.87
C ALA A 198 -5.02 19.07 15.97
N ALA A 199 -4.93 18.87 14.65
CA ALA A 199 -5.96 19.31 13.71
C ALA A 199 -6.90 18.14 13.40
N VAL A 200 -8.07 18.15 14.03
CA VAL A 200 -9.21 17.28 13.72
C VAL A 200 -9.82 17.73 12.40
N THR A 201 -9.93 16.83 11.42
CA THR A 201 -10.70 17.10 10.18
C THR A 201 -12.04 16.37 10.24
N THR A 202 -13.07 17.07 10.72
CA THR A 202 -14.47 16.68 10.55
C THR A 202 -15.02 17.39 9.31
N ARG A 203 -15.29 16.60 8.26
CA ARG A 203 -16.17 16.90 7.11
C ARG A 203 -15.98 18.24 6.38
N GLY A 204 -15.40 18.14 5.18
CA GLY A 204 -15.93 18.76 3.96
C GLY A 204 -16.44 20.19 4.03
N GLU A 205 -15.56 21.15 4.26
CA GLU A 205 -15.69 22.55 3.81
C GLU A 205 -14.27 23.12 3.74
N ARG A 206 -13.85 23.63 2.58
CA ARG A 206 -12.49 24.17 2.37
C ARG A 206 -12.45 25.62 2.84
N PHE A 207 -11.62 25.91 3.84
CA PHE A 207 -11.08 27.27 4.00
C PHE A 207 -9.72 27.33 3.29
N VAL A 208 -9.63 28.22 2.30
CA VAL A 208 -8.38 28.62 1.66
C VAL A 208 -7.88 29.83 2.44
N GLU A 209 -6.80 29.68 3.18
CA GLU A 209 -5.97 30.81 3.57
C GLU A 209 -4.68 30.75 2.75
N GLU A 210 -4.57 31.70 1.83
CA GLU A 210 -3.31 32.03 1.16
C GLU A 210 -2.33 32.58 2.19
N VAL A 211 -1.22 31.87 2.39
CA VAL A 211 0.00 32.47 2.91
C VAL A 211 1.11 32.17 1.91
N SER A 212 1.31 33.13 1.02
CA SER A 212 2.48 33.22 0.14
C SER A 212 3.70 33.61 0.95
N GLN A 213 4.62 32.68 1.19
CA GLN A 213 6.03 32.98 1.41
C GLN A 213 6.93 32.00 0.66
N SER A 214 7.71 32.59 -0.23
CA SER A 214 8.74 32.00 -1.06
C SER A 214 9.89 31.43 -0.22
N VAL A 215 10.05 30.11 -0.22
CA VAL A 215 11.34 29.47 0.08
C VAL A 215 11.56 28.37 -0.94
N SER A 216 12.47 28.65 -1.88
CA SER A 216 13.03 27.69 -2.81
C SER A 216 13.81 26.61 -2.05
N SER A 217 13.21 25.44 -1.89
CA SER A 217 13.96 24.20 -1.74
C SER A 217 13.18 23.09 -2.44
N GLN A 218 13.76 22.54 -3.49
CA GLN A 218 13.21 21.38 -4.18
C GLN A 218 13.20 20.20 -3.20
N SER A 219 12.04 19.93 -2.58
CA SER A 219 11.87 18.76 -1.71
C SER A 219 11.92 17.45 -2.52
N PRO A 220 12.35 16.31 -1.95
CA PRO A 220 12.74 15.07 -2.66
C PRO A 220 11.63 14.33 -3.42
N ARG A 221 10.40 14.87 -3.46
CA ARG A 221 9.26 14.26 -4.16
C ARG A 221 9.39 14.28 -5.68
N SER A 222 10.43 14.91 -6.24
CA SER A 222 10.70 14.89 -7.69
C SER A 222 11.31 13.57 -8.19
N ARG A 223 11.69 12.63 -7.30
CA ARG A 223 12.26 11.33 -7.69
C ARG A 223 11.56 10.08 -7.13
N SER A 224 10.64 10.20 -6.19
CA SER A 224 10.03 9.00 -5.58
C SER A 224 8.64 8.74 -6.16
N ALA A 225 8.56 7.82 -7.12
CA ALA A 225 7.32 7.20 -7.59
C ALA A 225 6.71 6.25 -6.53
N ALA A 226 6.96 6.49 -5.24
CA ALA A 226 6.49 5.64 -4.16
C ALA A 226 5.04 5.96 -3.79
N PHE A 227 4.24 4.91 -3.61
CA PHE A 227 2.92 5.02 -3.00
C PHE A 227 3.02 5.33 -1.50
N PRO A 228 1.97 5.88 -0.86
CA PRO A 228 1.96 6.18 0.57
C PRO A 228 2.01 4.90 1.42
N LEU A 229 2.65 4.99 2.59
CA LEU A 229 2.73 3.88 3.57
C LEU A 229 1.36 3.28 3.88
N GLU A 230 0.33 4.12 4.00
CA GLU A 230 -1.04 3.68 4.31
C GLU A 230 -1.60 2.72 3.26
N LEU A 231 -1.23 2.88 1.99
CA LEU A 231 -1.65 1.97 0.91
C LEU A 231 -1.11 0.56 1.16
N ALA A 232 0.21 0.43 1.36
CA ALA A 232 0.82 -0.87 1.67
C ALA A 232 0.33 -1.43 3.01
N TYR A 233 0.17 -0.59 4.04
CA TYR A 233 -0.37 -0.99 5.33
C TYR A 233 -1.73 -1.66 5.21
N ARG A 234 -2.67 -1.03 4.48
CA ARG A 234 -4.01 -1.59 4.25
C ARG A 234 -3.94 -2.92 3.51
N LEU A 235 -3.17 -3.01 2.42
CA LEU A 235 -3.04 -4.24 1.64
C LEU A 235 -2.44 -5.39 2.45
N ILE A 236 -1.40 -5.11 3.25
CA ILE A 236 -0.74 -6.10 4.10
C ILE A 236 -1.70 -6.62 5.17
N LEU A 237 -2.44 -5.72 5.82
CA LEU A 237 -3.49 -6.12 6.74
C LEU A 237 -4.55 -6.98 6.03
N MET A 238 -5.10 -6.53 4.90
CA MET A 238 -6.18 -7.22 4.19
C MET A 238 -5.84 -8.64 3.72
N TYR A 239 -4.60 -8.88 3.27
CA TYR A 239 -4.24 -10.07 2.50
C TYR A 239 -3.16 -10.96 3.14
N SER A 240 -2.70 -10.65 4.36
CA SER A 240 -1.75 -11.49 5.09
C SER A 240 -2.13 -11.64 6.57
N LEU A 241 -1.54 -12.62 7.24
CA LEU A 241 -1.60 -12.78 8.70
C LEU A 241 -0.30 -12.28 9.34
N ARG A 242 -0.32 -12.03 10.65
CA ARG A 242 0.91 -11.78 11.42
C ARG A 242 1.94 -12.90 11.16
N GLU A 243 3.21 -12.51 11.11
CA GLU A 243 4.37 -13.36 10.82
C GLU A 243 4.40 -13.97 9.41
N ASP A 244 3.40 -13.71 8.56
CA ASP A 244 3.52 -14.05 7.14
C ASP A 244 4.69 -13.28 6.51
N TRP A 245 5.21 -13.86 5.43
CA TRP A 245 6.27 -13.25 4.63
C TRP A 245 5.69 -12.37 3.52
N VAL A 246 6.11 -11.10 3.51
CA VAL A 246 5.79 -10.10 2.49
C VAL A 246 7.01 -9.86 1.61
N LEU A 247 6.82 -9.89 0.29
CA LEU A 247 7.85 -9.60 -0.71
C LEU A 247 7.55 -8.31 -1.47
N ASP A 248 8.59 -7.53 -1.74
CA ASP A 248 8.57 -6.44 -2.72
C ASP A 248 9.74 -6.57 -3.72
N PRO A 249 9.50 -6.99 -4.98
CA PRO A 249 10.55 -7.11 -5.99
C PRO A 249 11.04 -5.77 -6.57
N PHE A 250 10.38 -4.65 -6.24
CA PHE A 250 10.73 -3.30 -6.69
C PHE A 250 10.72 -2.34 -5.49
N LEU A 251 11.63 -2.60 -4.55
CA LEU A 251 11.54 -2.09 -3.18
C LEU A 251 11.61 -0.55 -3.07
N GLY A 252 12.37 0.11 -3.93
CA GLY A 252 12.58 1.55 -3.90
C GLY A 252 13.09 2.01 -2.54
N THR A 253 12.38 2.96 -1.91
CA THR A 253 12.72 3.50 -0.58
C THR A 253 12.23 2.64 0.59
N GLY A 254 11.71 1.44 0.35
CA GLY A 254 11.37 0.47 1.39
C GLY A 254 9.98 0.57 2.00
N THR A 255 9.05 1.33 1.39
CA THR A 255 7.70 1.58 1.94
C THR A 255 6.93 0.29 2.25
N THR A 256 6.94 -0.69 1.34
CA THR A 256 6.26 -1.99 1.56
C THR A 256 6.81 -2.70 2.78
N LEU A 257 8.12 -2.73 2.91
CA LEU A 257 8.79 -3.47 3.98
C LEU A 257 8.69 -2.75 5.33
N ALA A 258 8.68 -1.42 5.34
CA ALA A 258 8.33 -0.65 6.53
C ALA A 258 6.89 -0.97 6.98
N ALA A 259 5.92 -1.00 6.04
CA ALA A 259 4.54 -1.40 6.33
C ALA A 259 4.43 -2.85 6.81
N ALA A 260 5.22 -3.78 6.25
CA ALA A 260 5.29 -5.16 6.70
C ALA A 260 5.79 -5.24 8.14
N ALA A 261 6.89 -4.55 8.46
CA ALA A 261 7.46 -4.57 9.79
C ALA A 261 6.49 -4.02 10.86
N ILE A 262 5.90 -2.85 10.63
CA ILE A 262 4.98 -2.23 11.61
C ILE A 262 3.66 -2.98 11.78
N THR A 263 3.25 -3.78 10.78
CA THR A 263 2.08 -4.66 10.89
C THR A 263 2.46 -6.04 11.45
N GLY A 264 3.72 -6.28 11.78
CA GLY A 264 4.19 -7.53 12.35
C GLY A 264 4.28 -8.69 11.35
N ARG A 265 4.67 -8.39 10.11
CA ARG A 265 5.00 -9.37 9.06
C ARG A 265 6.52 -9.39 8.85
N ASN A 266 7.01 -10.53 8.37
CA ASN A 266 8.39 -10.66 7.91
C ASN A 266 8.52 -10.06 6.51
N GLY A 267 9.72 -9.60 6.15
CA GLY A 267 9.94 -8.85 4.92
C GLY A 267 11.09 -9.37 4.08
N VAL A 268 10.91 -9.36 2.77
CA VAL A 268 11.97 -9.54 1.77
C VAL A 268 11.78 -8.50 0.66
N GLY A 269 12.84 -7.88 0.18
CA GLY A 269 12.74 -6.96 -0.95
C GLY A 269 14.02 -6.87 -1.76
N TYR A 270 13.84 -6.56 -3.04
CA TYR A 270 14.92 -6.39 -4.00
C TYR A 270 15.01 -4.95 -4.47
N GLU A 271 16.22 -4.40 -4.50
CA GLU A 271 16.52 -3.08 -5.05
C GLU A 271 17.87 -3.09 -5.75
N VAL A 272 17.89 -2.65 -7.00
CA VAL A 272 19.08 -2.66 -7.86
C VAL A 272 19.91 -1.39 -7.69
N GLU A 273 19.28 -0.27 -7.35
CA GLU A 273 19.96 1.00 -7.09
C GLU A 273 20.48 1.03 -5.65
N ARG A 274 21.82 0.90 -5.50
CA ARG A 274 22.49 0.95 -4.19
C ARG A 274 22.10 2.15 -3.32
N GLY A 275 21.88 3.32 -3.94
CA GLY A 275 21.46 4.52 -3.21
C GLY A 275 20.09 4.36 -2.54
N LEU A 276 19.11 3.81 -3.27
CA LEU A 276 17.77 3.51 -2.76
C LEU A 276 17.80 2.37 -1.74
N MET A 277 18.64 1.37 -1.97
CA MET A 277 18.84 0.26 -1.03
C MET A 277 19.23 0.74 0.37
N GLU A 278 20.23 1.62 0.48
CA GLU A 278 20.66 2.17 1.78
C GLU A 278 19.56 3.01 2.45
N GLU A 279 18.78 3.74 1.65
CA GLU A 279 17.62 4.48 2.14
C GLU A 279 16.53 3.55 2.67
N ALA A 280 16.21 2.48 1.92
CA ALA A 280 15.26 1.45 2.34
C ALA A 280 15.65 0.83 3.67
N ARG A 281 16.93 0.46 3.87
CA ARG A 281 17.41 -0.08 5.16
C ARG A 281 17.16 0.89 6.31
N ARG A 282 17.48 2.18 6.14
CA ARG A 282 17.24 3.20 7.16
C ARG A 282 15.75 3.37 7.46
N ASN A 283 14.90 3.40 6.43
CA ASN A 283 13.45 3.58 6.59
C ASN A 283 12.82 2.38 7.31
N ILE A 284 13.21 1.15 6.94
CA ILE A 284 12.71 -0.08 7.56
C ILE A 284 13.14 -0.16 9.04
N LEU A 285 14.40 0.13 9.36
CA LEU A 285 14.88 0.02 10.75
C LEU A 285 14.32 1.11 11.66
N SER A 286 13.96 2.28 11.12
CA SER A 286 13.43 3.41 11.88
C SER A 286 11.89 3.48 11.93
N CYS A 287 11.16 2.57 11.26
CA CYS A 287 9.70 2.65 11.14
C CYS A 287 8.90 2.35 12.41
N LYS A 288 9.51 1.78 13.47
CA LYS A 288 8.77 1.30 14.66
C LYS A 288 7.81 2.34 15.28
N PRO A 289 8.20 3.62 15.49
CA PRO A 289 7.30 4.63 16.05
C PRO A 289 6.05 4.84 15.18
N MET A 290 6.18 4.73 13.85
CA MET A 290 5.04 4.83 12.94
C MET A 290 4.00 3.74 13.19
N GLY A 291 4.45 2.53 13.56
CA GLY A 291 3.54 1.43 13.89
C GLY A 291 2.68 1.71 15.11
N VAL A 292 3.27 2.30 16.15
CA VAL A 292 2.54 2.72 17.35
C VAL A 292 1.53 3.81 17.01
N GLN A 293 1.95 4.83 16.27
CA GLN A 293 1.06 5.91 15.82
C GLN A 293 -0.12 5.37 15.00
N MET A 294 0.11 4.42 14.10
CA MET A 294 -0.98 3.83 13.30
C MET A 294 -1.97 3.04 14.16
N LEU A 295 -1.54 2.36 15.23
CA LEU A 295 -2.45 1.71 16.16
C LEU A 295 -3.25 2.72 16.99
N GLU A 296 -2.63 3.82 17.42
CA GLU A 296 -3.31 4.93 18.07
C GLU A 296 -4.40 5.53 17.19
N ASP A 297 -4.07 5.84 15.95
CA ASP A 297 -5.00 6.44 14.98
C ASP A 297 -6.19 5.51 14.74
N ARG A 298 -5.93 4.20 14.64
CA ARG A 298 -6.98 3.17 14.54
C ARG A 298 -7.88 3.16 15.76
N LEU A 299 -7.31 3.20 16.97
CA LEU A 299 -8.10 3.21 18.21
C LEU A 299 -8.94 4.47 18.34
N HIS A 300 -8.35 5.62 18.00
CA HIS A 300 -9.03 6.90 18.02
C HIS A 300 -10.20 6.91 17.02
N ALA A 301 -9.96 6.51 15.78
CA ALA A 301 -10.98 6.41 14.74
C ALA A 301 -12.11 5.44 15.14
N HIS A 302 -11.78 4.32 15.78
CA HIS A 302 -12.75 3.36 16.28
C HIS A 302 -13.63 3.96 17.39
N ARG A 303 -13.02 4.62 18.39
CA ARG A 303 -13.75 5.29 19.47
C ARG A 303 -14.71 6.37 18.92
N GLN A 304 -14.25 7.16 17.96
CA GLN A 304 -15.10 8.14 17.27
C GLN A 304 -16.27 7.47 16.53
N PHE A 305 -16.00 6.40 15.78
CA PHE A 305 -17.03 5.63 15.09
C PHE A 305 -18.09 5.08 16.05
N MET A 306 -17.67 4.50 17.17
CA MET A 306 -18.58 3.94 18.17
C MET A 306 -19.43 5.04 18.83
N SER A 307 -18.85 6.21 19.10
CA SER A 307 -19.60 7.37 19.60
C SER A 307 -20.69 7.82 18.61
N GLN A 308 -20.33 8.03 17.34
CA GLN A 308 -21.27 8.42 16.29
C GLN A 308 -22.37 7.37 16.06
N ARG A 309 -22.00 6.08 16.11
CA ARG A 309 -22.96 4.98 15.99
C ARG A 309 -23.98 5.00 17.14
N LYS A 310 -23.51 5.21 18.37
CA LYS A 310 -24.35 5.33 19.57
C LYS A 310 -25.34 6.48 19.44
N GLU A 311 -24.90 7.62 18.95
CA GLU A 311 -25.74 8.80 18.73
C GLU A 311 -26.79 8.57 17.64
N LYS A 312 -26.40 8.01 16.48
CA LYS A 312 -27.34 7.65 15.41
C LYS A 312 -28.43 6.68 15.88
N LEU A 313 -28.06 5.69 16.71
CA LEU A 313 -29.03 4.73 17.26
C LEU A 313 -30.02 5.41 18.20
N LYS A 314 -29.57 6.31 19.07
CA LYS A 314 -30.46 7.12 19.94
C LYS A 314 -31.46 7.93 19.12
N ASN A 315 -31.00 8.55 18.03
CA ASN A 315 -31.84 9.42 17.20
C ASN A 315 -32.76 8.64 16.24
N SER A 316 -32.51 7.35 16.00
CA SER A 316 -33.31 6.52 15.07
C SER A 316 -34.66 6.02 15.61
N GLY A 317 -34.99 6.30 16.88
CA GLY A 317 -36.36 6.31 17.38
C GLY A 317 -37.15 5.00 17.32
N ARG A 318 -36.54 3.81 17.22
CA ARG A 318 -37.28 2.54 17.31
C ARG A 318 -37.77 2.30 18.74
N PRO A 319 -39.10 2.35 19.01
CA PRO A 319 -39.63 2.05 20.33
C PRO A 319 -39.48 0.55 20.60
N GLY A 320 -38.83 0.16 21.70
CA GLY A 320 -38.75 -1.24 22.14
C GLY A 320 -37.50 -2.04 21.76
N SER A 321 -36.53 -1.48 21.03
CA SER A 321 -35.20 -2.11 20.94
C SER A 321 -34.47 -1.90 22.25
N LYS A 322 -34.09 -3.01 22.92
CA LYS A 322 -33.22 -3.04 24.12
C LYS A 322 -32.17 -1.94 24.00
N GLY A 323 -32.05 -1.10 25.02
CA GLY A 323 -31.36 0.20 24.95
C GLY A 323 -29.97 0.16 24.34
N VAL A 324 -29.48 1.34 23.94
CA VAL A 324 -28.17 1.78 23.41
C VAL A 324 -26.97 0.79 23.40
N ASN A 325 -26.89 -0.17 24.32
CA ASN A 325 -25.90 -1.26 24.39
C ASN A 325 -26.29 -2.57 23.67
N ALA A 326 -27.49 -2.72 23.11
CA ALA A 326 -27.96 -4.03 22.59
C ALA A 326 -27.27 -4.52 21.29
N HIS A 327 -26.38 -3.72 20.69
CA HIS A 327 -25.73 -4.03 19.42
C HIS A 327 -24.21 -3.80 19.44
N SER A 328 -23.61 -3.77 20.62
CA SER A 328 -22.16 -3.70 20.80
C SER A 328 -21.69 -4.77 21.76
N TYR A 329 -20.57 -5.41 21.44
CA TYR A 329 -19.83 -6.29 22.33
C TYR A 329 -18.71 -5.50 23.03
N TRP A 330 -18.00 -6.14 23.95
CA TRP A 330 -16.82 -5.55 24.60
C TRP A 330 -15.56 -6.30 24.19
N ASN A 331 -14.49 -5.57 23.93
CA ASN A 331 -13.15 -6.14 23.74
C ASN A 331 -12.33 -5.97 25.02
N ASP A 332 -11.99 -7.09 25.66
CA ASP A 332 -11.26 -7.11 26.94
C ASP A 332 -9.78 -6.73 26.79
N ASN A 333 -9.17 -6.90 25.62
CA ASN A 333 -7.75 -6.58 25.42
C ASN A 333 -7.52 -5.08 25.16
N LEU A 334 -8.44 -4.46 24.42
CA LEU A 334 -8.36 -3.06 23.98
C LEU A 334 -9.25 -2.13 24.82
N GLN A 335 -10.10 -2.69 25.69
CA GLN A 335 -11.02 -1.98 26.59
C GLN A 335 -11.90 -0.97 25.82
N VAL A 336 -12.50 -1.43 24.72
CA VAL A 336 -13.40 -0.63 23.88
C VAL A 336 -14.65 -1.43 23.49
N PRO A 337 -15.79 -0.77 23.27
CA PRO A 337 -16.97 -1.43 22.72
C PRO A 337 -16.73 -1.72 21.23
N VAL A 338 -17.17 -2.89 20.74
CA VAL A 338 -16.97 -3.33 19.35
C VAL A 338 -18.28 -3.77 18.71
N VAL A 339 -18.32 -3.91 17.38
CA VAL A 339 -19.59 -4.15 16.64
C VAL A 339 -20.00 -5.63 16.62
N THR A 340 -19.03 -6.54 16.54
CA THR A 340 -19.26 -7.96 16.34
C THR A 340 -18.59 -8.82 17.41
N ARG A 341 -19.10 -10.03 17.62
CA ARG A 341 -18.47 -11.01 18.51
C ARG A 341 -17.06 -11.42 18.07
N GLN A 342 -16.73 -11.25 16.77
CA GLN A 342 -15.40 -11.58 16.28
C GLN A 342 -14.32 -10.62 16.80
N GLU A 343 -14.72 -9.42 17.21
CA GLU A 343 -13.82 -8.38 17.68
C GLU A 343 -13.55 -8.48 19.20
N THR A 344 -14.24 -9.34 19.96
CA THR A 344 -14.14 -9.37 21.44
C THR A 344 -12.77 -9.84 21.95
N HIS A 345 -12.07 -10.63 21.14
CA HIS A 345 -10.74 -11.15 21.44
C HIS A 345 -9.65 -10.53 20.57
N LEU A 346 -9.97 -9.49 19.80
CA LEU A 346 -8.96 -8.79 19.00
C LEU A 346 -7.89 -8.26 19.95
N ARG A 347 -6.63 -8.54 19.64
CA ARG A 347 -5.46 -8.07 20.37
C ARG A 347 -4.53 -7.39 19.39
N TRP A 348 -3.87 -6.33 19.85
CA TRP A 348 -2.81 -5.70 19.09
C TRP A 348 -1.45 -6.00 19.68
N GLU A 349 -0.47 -5.97 18.79
CA GLU A 349 0.93 -6.18 19.09
C GLU A 349 1.71 -5.16 18.30
N VAL A 350 2.82 -4.73 18.88
CA VAL A 350 3.78 -3.81 18.29
C VAL A 350 5.08 -4.54 18.01
N VAL A 351 5.79 -4.06 16.98
CA VAL A 351 7.09 -4.61 16.62
C VAL A 351 8.11 -4.31 17.73
N GLN A 352 8.68 -5.37 18.29
CA GLN A 352 9.73 -5.29 19.30
C GLN A 352 11.10 -5.20 18.66
N THR A 353 11.46 -6.17 17.81
CA THR A 353 12.70 -6.17 17.02
C THR A 353 12.40 -6.32 15.53
N ILE A 354 13.27 -5.74 14.71
CA ILE A 354 13.37 -6.00 13.27
C ILE A 354 14.78 -6.56 13.11
N GLU A 355 14.89 -7.87 12.91
CA GLU A 355 16.15 -8.60 12.88
C GLU A 355 16.52 -8.89 11.43
N PRO A 356 17.54 -8.21 10.88
CA PRO A 356 18.03 -8.49 9.54
C PRO A 356 18.51 -9.94 9.46
N LEU A 357 18.13 -10.64 8.39
CA LEU A 357 18.67 -11.97 8.12
C LEU A 357 19.97 -11.85 7.32
N PRO A 358 20.89 -12.83 7.45
CA PRO A 358 22.11 -12.86 6.66
C PRO A 358 21.78 -12.86 5.16
N GLU A 359 22.43 -11.99 4.41
CA GLU A 359 22.34 -11.99 2.94
C GLU A 359 22.87 -13.34 2.44
N GLY A 360 22.04 -14.07 1.67
CA GLY A 360 22.50 -15.25 0.96
C GLY A 360 23.74 -14.89 0.12
N ARG A 361 24.72 -15.80 0.05
CA ARG A 361 26.03 -15.55 -0.60
C ARG A 361 25.85 -14.79 -1.93
N GLY A 362 26.20 -13.50 -1.95
CA GLY A 362 26.43 -12.73 -3.19
C GLY A 362 25.37 -11.72 -3.63
N SER A 363 24.26 -11.49 -2.91
CA SER A 363 23.27 -10.50 -3.35
C SER A 363 23.30 -9.21 -2.53
N SER A 364 24.03 -8.19 -3.03
CA SER A 364 24.00 -6.81 -2.51
C SER A 364 22.66 -6.08 -2.76
N GLU A 365 21.73 -6.75 -3.44
CA GLU A 365 20.45 -6.21 -3.92
C GLU A 365 19.26 -6.73 -3.09
N LEU A 366 19.52 -7.41 -1.97
CA LEU A 366 18.50 -8.05 -1.14
C LEU A 366 18.44 -7.45 0.28
N ILE A 367 17.25 -7.12 0.74
CA ILE A 367 16.94 -6.93 2.16
C ILE A 367 16.03 -8.06 2.61
N SER A 368 16.31 -8.64 3.76
CA SER A 368 15.35 -9.52 4.43
C SER A 368 15.44 -9.39 5.95
N PHE A 369 14.30 -9.56 6.62
CA PHE A 369 14.24 -9.51 8.08
C PHE A 369 13.12 -10.37 8.62
N GLN A 370 13.25 -10.74 9.89
CA GLN A 370 12.16 -11.22 10.71
C GLN A 370 11.81 -10.20 11.78
N VAL A 371 10.55 -10.20 12.20
CA VAL A 371 10.09 -9.37 13.31
C VAL A 371 9.80 -10.22 14.53
N THR A 372 10.08 -9.66 15.70
CA THR A 372 9.49 -10.14 16.96
C THR A 372 8.43 -9.16 17.41
N LEU A 373 7.37 -9.68 18.02
CA LEU A 373 6.22 -8.91 18.46
C LEU A 373 6.13 -8.93 19.98
N ARG A 374 5.68 -7.81 20.55
CA ARG A 374 5.24 -7.76 21.93
C ARG A 374 3.80 -7.27 22.00
N PRO A 375 3.06 -7.59 23.07
CA PRO A 375 1.72 -7.04 23.28
C PRO A 375 1.75 -5.51 23.25
N PHE A 376 0.74 -4.93 22.60
CA PHE A 376 0.43 -3.51 22.72
C PHE A 376 -0.10 -3.25 24.13
N THR A 377 0.47 -2.25 24.81
CA THR A 377 0.06 -1.87 26.16
C THR A 377 -0.50 -0.44 26.17
N PRO A 378 -1.33 -0.10 27.17
CA PRO A 378 -1.78 1.26 27.40
C PRO A 378 -0.69 2.35 27.36
N GLU A 379 0.49 2.00 27.86
CA GLU A 379 1.66 2.87 27.97
C GLU A 379 2.20 3.27 26.59
N ASP A 380 1.99 2.45 25.57
CA ASP A 380 2.41 2.73 24.19
C ASP A 380 1.74 3.97 23.62
N CYS A 381 0.57 4.36 24.14
CA CYS A 381 -0.23 5.47 23.59
C CYS A 381 -0.29 6.71 24.47
N GLY A 382 0.39 6.72 25.63
CA GLY A 382 0.29 7.81 26.60
C GLY A 382 -1.14 8.11 27.10
N LEU A 383 -2.10 7.21 26.87
CA LEU A 383 -3.50 7.39 27.25
C LEU A 383 -3.79 6.62 28.55
N PRO A 384 -4.27 7.30 29.63
CA PRO A 384 -4.91 6.60 30.73
C PRO A 384 -6.23 5.99 30.21
N PHE A 385 -6.49 4.74 30.57
CA PHE A 385 -7.70 4.01 30.18
C PHE A 385 -8.95 4.54 30.87
#